data_AF-A0A928J880-F1
#
_entry.id   AF-A0A928J880-F1
#
_cell.length_a   1.000
_cell.length_b   1.000
_cell.length_c   1.000
_cell.angle_alpha   90.00
_cell.angle_beta   90.00
_cell.angle_gamma   90.00
#
_symmetry.space_group_name_H-M   'P 1'
#
loop_
_entity.id
_entity.type
_entity.pdbx_description
1 polymer ?
#
loop_
_entity_poly.entity_id
_entity_poly.type
_entity_poly.pdbx_seq_one_letter_code
_entity_poly.pdbx_strand_id
1 'polypeptide(L)'
;MPRLNASERDKKIARIEGLIKTGLSQQRLTYGDFCERMGFSKTRLTTIRRDPWAMELREIVKAARILGLTEYDFLSVLMDIPKKEKTPAEAGVRNRYTVGA
;
A
#
# COMPACT_ATOMS: atom_id res chain seq x y z
N MET A 1 15.21 -14.83 8.78
CA MET A 1 14.71 -13.72 7.96
C MET A 1 15.52 -13.69 6.67
N PRO A 2 14.96 -14.08 5.50
CA PRO A 2 15.70 -13.97 4.23
C PRO A 2 16.09 -12.51 3.99
N ARG A 3 17.37 -12.26 3.75
CA ARG A 3 17.87 -10.92 3.42
C ARG A 3 17.44 -10.61 1.98
N LEU A 4 16.49 -9.69 1.81
CA LEU A 4 16.14 -9.15 0.49
C LEU A 4 17.42 -8.66 -0.20
N ASN A 5 17.59 -8.98 -1.48
CA ASN A 5 18.67 -8.39 -2.24
C ASN A 5 18.36 -6.89 -2.49
N ALA A 6 19.39 -6.09 -2.76
CA ALA A 6 19.24 -4.63 -2.88
C ALA A 6 18.17 -4.23 -3.93
N SER A 7 18.07 -4.99 -5.03
CA SER A 7 17.09 -4.72 -6.09
C SER A 7 15.64 -4.94 -5.63
N GLU A 8 15.38 -6.00 -4.87
CA GLU A 8 14.04 -6.25 -4.32
C GLU A 8 13.65 -5.21 -3.27
N ARG A 9 14.63 -4.78 -2.46
CA ARG A 9 14.44 -3.71 -1.49
C ARG A 9 14.03 -2.41 -2.19
N ASP A 10 14.76 -2.00 -3.22
CA ASP A 10 14.48 -0.78 -3.98
C ASP A 10 13.11 -0.82 -4.68
N LYS A 11 12.73 -1.97 -5.23
CA LYS A 11 11.40 -2.18 -5.83
C LYS A 11 10.27 -1.99 -4.83
N LYS A 12 10.44 -2.49 -3.60
CA LYS A 12 9.45 -2.33 -2.53
C LYS A 12 9.37 -0.89 -2.05
N ILE A 13 10.51 -0.22 -1.90
CA ILE A 13 10.57 1.21 -1.58
C ILE A 13 9.79 2.03 -2.61
N ALA A 14 10.06 1.81 -3.90
CA ALA A 14 9.39 2.50 -4.99
C ALA A 14 7.87 2.24 -4.98
N ARG A 15 7.44 1.01 -4.67
CA ARG A 15 6.01 0.66 -4.54
C ARG A 15 5.33 1.40 -3.40
N ILE A 16 5.94 1.44 -2.21
CA ILE A 16 5.39 2.19 -1.07
C ILE A 16 5.32 3.69 -1.40
N GLU A 17 6.37 4.24 -2.01
CA GLU A 17 6.35 5.64 -2.43
C GLU A 17 5.24 5.91 -3.46
N GLY A 18 5.00 4.97 -4.38
CA GLY A 18 3.89 5.02 -5.32
C GLY A 18 2.52 5.05 -4.61
N LEU A 19 2.30 4.16 -3.64
CA LEU A 19 1.05 4.13 -2.85
C LEU A 19 0.81 5.46 -2.14
N ILE A 20 1.84 6.02 -1.50
CA ILE A 20 1.75 7.32 -0.82
C ILE A 20 1.40 8.40 -1.83
N LYS A 21 2.10 8.50 -2.98
CA LYS A 21 1.80 9.50 -4.02
C LYS A 21 0.37 9.40 -4.55
N THR A 22 -0.08 8.18 -4.85
CA THR A 22 -1.45 7.94 -5.34
C THR A 22 -2.48 8.33 -4.30
N GLY A 23 -2.30 7.93 -3.04
CA GLY A 23 -3.20 8.29 -1.95
C GLY A 23 -3.25 9.80 -1.70
N LEU A 24 -2.10 10.48 -1.73
CA LEU A 24 -2.03 11.94 -1.62
C LEU A 24 -2.82 12.63 -2.74
N SER A 25 -2.63 12.18 -3.98
CA SER A 25 -3.34 12.72 -5.14
C SER A 25 -4.86 12.49 -5.03
N GLN A 26 -5.29 11.29 -4.64
CA GLN A 26 -6.70 10.95 -4.46
C GLN A 26 -7.38 11.78 -3.36
N GLN A 27 -6.66 12.01 -2.26
CA GLN A 27 -7.16 12.78 -1.12
C GLN A 27 -6.95 14.30 -1.29
N ARG A 28 -6.34 14.72 -2.40
CA ARG A 28 -5.96 16.13 -2.68
C ARG A 28 -5.10 16.73 -1.56
N LEU A 29 -4.19 15.93 -1.02
CA LEU A 29 -3.26 16.31 0.05
C LEU A 29 -1.86 16.54 -0.51
N THR A 30 -1.14 17.48 0.10
CA THR A 30 0.30 17.61 -0.09
C THR A 30 1.06 16.67 0.84
N TYR A 31 2.36 16.45 0.58
CA TYR A 31 3.24 15.78 1.53
C TYR A 31 3.33 16.51 2.87
N GLY A 32 3.17 17.83 2.88
CA GLY A 32 3.13 18.64 4.11
C GLY A 32 1.94 18.26 4.97
N ASP A 33 0.74 18.24 4.38
CA ASP A 33 -0.50 17.87 5.08
C ASP A 33 -0.44 16.45 5.62
N PHE A 34 0.13 15.52 4.85
CA PHE A 34 0.33 14.15 5.30
C PHE A 34 1.26 14.06 6.50
N CYS A 35 2.41 14.75 6.47
CA CYS A 35 3.32 14.80 7.60
C CYS A 35 2.66 15.40 8.85
N GLU A 36 1.94 16.50 8.69
CA GLU A 36 1.22 17.17 9.78
C GLU A 36 0.18 16.22 10.40
N ARG A 37 -0.67 15.60 9.57
CA ARG A 37 -1.67 14.63 10.03
C ARG A 37 -1.03 13.39 10.68
N MET A 38 0.11 12.93 10.17
CA MET A 38 0.86 11.84 10.76
C MET A 38 1.52 12.23 12.08
N GLY A 39 1.84 13.51 12.29
CA GLY A 39 2.70 13.98 13.38
C GLY A 39 4.18 13.70 13.09
N PHE A 40 4.56 13.62 11.81
CA PHE A 40 5.92 13.33 11.40
C PHE A 40 6.77 14.59 11.28
N SER A 41 8.02 14.49 11.76
CA SER A 41 9.06 15.43 11.38
C SER A 41 9.53 15.17 9.95
N LYS A 42 10.16 16.18 9.32
CA LYS A 42 10.80 16.02 8.00
C LYS A 42 11.82 14.86 8.01
N THR A 43 12.54 14.68 9.10
CA THR A 43 13.49 13.58 9.29
C THR A 43 12.80 12.22 9.34
N ARG A 44 11.66 12.10 10.03
CA ARG A 44 10.91 10.83 10.07
C ARG A 44 10.41 10.44 8.67
N LEU A 45 9.93 11.42 7.90
CA LEU A 45 9.51 11.18 6.50
C LEU A 45 10.68 10.69 5.64
N THR A 46 11.85 11.31 5.73
CA THR A 46 13.03 10.88 4.93
C THR A 46 13.50 9.49 5.34
N THR A 47 13.44 9.14 6.63
CA THR A 47 13.68 7.77 7.11
C THR A 47 12.71 6.78 6.48
N ILE A 48 11.40 7.04 6.53
CA ILE A 48 10.36 6.14 5.98
C ILE A 48 10.51 5.99 4.46
N ARG A 49 10.88 7.05 3.74
CA ARG A 49 11.12 6.97 2.29
C ARG A 49 12.33 6.11 1.93
N ARG A 50 13.34 6.02 2.79
CA ARG A 50 14.53 5.17 2.59
C ARG A 50 14.34 3.76 3.14
N ASP A 51 13.54 3.63 4.17
CA ASP A 51 13.29 2.39 4.88
C ASP A 51 11.82 2.29 5.33
N PRO A 52 10.90 1.89 4.43
CA PRO A 52 9.49 1.71 4.75
C PRO A 52 9.22 0.73 5.89
N TRP A 53 10.14 -0.22 6.13
CA TRP A 53 10.05 -1.17 7.24
C TRP A 53 10.28 -0.53 8.61
N ALA A 54 10.81 0.69 8.67
CA ALA A 54 10.92 1.45 9.91
C ALA A 54 9.56 2.01 10.39
N MET A 55 8.50 1.89 9.56
CA MET A 55 7.15 2.24 9.99
C MET A 55 6.61 1.22 10.98
N GLU A 56 6.08 1.71 12.08
CA GLU A 56 5.33 0.90 13.03
C GLU A 56 3.91 0.61 12.53
N LEU A 57 3.31 -0.48 13.02
CA LEU A 57 1.93 -0.84 12.63
C LEU A 57 0.94 0.31 12.86
N ARG A 58 1.06 1.03 13.99
CA ARG A 58 0.22 2.21 14.28
C ARG A 58 0.37 3.31 13.23
N GLU A 59 1.57 3.49 12.68
CA GLU A 59 1.84 4.46 11.63
C GLU A 59 1.26 3.98 10.28
N ILE A 60 1.32 2.69 9.99
CA ILE A 60 0.71 2.10 8.80
C ILE A 60 -0.82 2.28 8.81
N VAL A 61 -1.48 1.94 9.92
CA VAL A 61 -2.93 2.13 10.11
C VAL A 61 -3.32 3.58 9.89
N LYS A 62 -2.58 4.51 10.52
CA LYS A 62 -2.85 5.94 10.40
C LYS A 62 -2.61 6.46 8.98
N ALA A 63 -1.51 6.06 8.34
CA ALA A 63 -1.19 6.45 6.97
C ALA A 63 -2.25 5.94 5.99
N ALA A 64 -2.67 4.69 6.10
CA ALA A 64 -3.73 4.10 5.28
C ALA A 64 -5.02 4.92 5.39
N ARG A 65 -5.45 5.26 6.61
CA ARG A 65 -6.63 6.10 6.84
C ARG A 65 -6.52 7.49 6.23
N ILE A 66 -5.38 8.17 6.38
CA ILE A 66 -5.17 9.51 5.82
C ILE A 66 -5.20 9.49 4.29
N LEU A 67 -4.65 8.43 3.70
CA LEU A 67 -4.49 8.27 2.25
C LEU A 67 -5.72 7.63 1.57
N GLY A 68 -6.72 7.20 2.34
CA GLY A 68 -7.87 6.45 1.81
C GLY A 68 -7.50 5.07 1.24
N LEU A 69 -6.43 4.48 1.76
CA LEU A 69 -5.95 3.14 1.43
C LEU A 69 -6.28 2.16 2.55
N THR A 70 -6.02 0.87 2.30
CA THR A 70 -6.10 -0.16 3.33
C THR A 70 -4.72 -0.43 3.94
N GLU A 71 -4.69 -0.90 5.18
CA GLU A 71 -3.46 -1.41 5.81
C GLU A 71 -2.81 -2.51 4.97
N TYR A 72 -3.64 -3.32 4.32
CA TYR A 72 -3.21 -4.39 3.42
C TYR A 72 -2.41 -3.89 2.22
N ASP A 73 -2.72 -2.69 1.68
CA ASP A 73 -1.96 -2.13 0.57
C ASP A 73 -0.49 -1.90 0.95
N PHE A 74 -0.22 -1.49 2.20
CA PHE A 74 1.14 -1.35 2.72
C PHE A 74 1.75 -2.71 3.08
N LEU A 75 1.03 -3.52 3.86
CA LEU A 75 1.55 -4.78 4.39
C LEU A 75 1.82 -5.81 3.30
N SER A 76 1.04 -5.83 2.22
CA SER A 76 1.29 -6.73 1.08
C SER A 76 2.62 -6.44 0.38
N VAL A 77 3.05 -5.17 0.34
CA VAL A 77 4.36 -4.78 -0.20
C VAL A 77 5.49 -5.05 0.78
N LEU A 78 5.28 -4.73 2.07
CA LEU A 78 6.34 -4.86 3.09
C LEU A 78 6.64 -6.32 3.43
N MET A 79 5.60 -7.16 3.55
CA MET A 79 5.68 -8.53 4.03
C MET A 79 5.53 -9.58 2.92
N ASP A 80 5.53 -9.17 1.64
CA ASP A 80 5.27 -10.06 0.49
C ASP A 80 4.00 -10.90 0.63
N ILE A 81 2.95 -10.36 1.26
CA ILE A 81 1.69 -11.10 1.34
C ILE A 81 1.14 -11.17 -0.08
N PRO A 82 0.98 -12.38 -0.66
CA PRO A 82 0.38 -12.50 -1.98
C PRO A 82 -1.01 -11.88 -1.93
N LYS A 83 -1.30 -10.98 -2.88
CA LYS A 83 -2.69 -10.63 -3.20
C LYS A 83 -3.37 -11.95 -3.48
N LYS A 84 -4.36 -12.33 -2.65
CA LYS A 84 -5.20 -13.50 -2.94
C LYS A 84 -5.64 -13.33 -4.38
N GLU A 85 -5.08 -14.15 -5.27
CA GLU A 85 -5.60 -14.25 -6.62
C GLU A 85 -7.07 -14.61 -6.44
N LYS A 86 -7.94 -13.83 -7.07
CA LYS A 86 -9.32 -14.28 -7.23
C LYS A 86 -9.22 -15.64 -7.91
N THR A 87 -9.52 -16.69 -7.18
CA THR A 87 -9.64 -18.03 -7.74
C THR A 87 -10.55 -17.95 -8.97
N PRO A 88 -10.25 -18.65 -10.07
CA PRO A 88 -11.06 -18.61 -11.30
C PRO A 88 -12.55 -18.98 -11.10
N ALA A 89 -12.92 -19.47 -9.92
CA ALA A 89 -14.31 -19.65 -9.50
C ALA A 89 -15.18 -18.38 -9.59
N GLU A 90 -14.62 -17.17 -9.49
CA GLU A 90 -15.40 -15.92 -9.64
C GLU A 90 -15.44 -15.39 -11.08
N ALA A 91 -14.62 -15.91 -12.00
CA ALA A 91 -14.62 -15.50 -13.41
C ALA A 91 -15.64 -16.29 -14.26
N GLY A 92 -16.22 -17.37 -13.71
CA GLY A 92 -17.07 -18.31 -14.43
C GLY A 92 -18.59 -18.22 -14.19
N VAL A 93 -19.08 -17.32 -13.33
CA VAL A 93 -20.52 -17.23 -13.00
C VAL A 93 -21.15 -15.96 -13.56
N ARG A 94 -20.92 -15.69 -14.85
CA ARG A 94 -21.67 -14.68 -15.63
C ARG A 94 -21.80 -15.11 -17.09
N ASN A 95 -22.50 -16.23 -17.31
CA ASN A 95 -23.40 -16.46 -18.46
C ASN A 95 -23.63 -17.95 -18.65
N ARG A 96 -24.83 -18.42 -18.29
CA ARG A 96 -25.67 -19.35 -19.08
C ARG A 96 -26.89 -19.75 -18.24
N TYR A 97 -27.77 -18.79 -18.02
CA TYR A 97 -29.20 -19.05 -17.87
C TYR A 97 -29.94 -18.04 -18.75
N THR A 98 -29.73 -18.15 -20.06
CA THR A 98 -30.77 -17.72 -21.01
C THR A 98 -31.85 -18.79 -20.95
N VAL A 99 -32.90 -18.47 -20.20
CA VAL A 99 -34.21 -19.10 -20.31
C VAL A 99 -34.78 -18.74 -21.69
N GLY A 100 -35.31 -19.72 -22.40
CA GLY A 100 -36.04 -19.53 -23.65
C GLY A 100 -35.87 -20.76 -24.54
N ALA A 101 -36.91 -21.36 -25.10
CA ALA A 101 -38.35 -21.21 -25.02
C ALA A 101 -38.92 -22.56 -25.50
#